data_AF-A0A954K4I3-F1
#
_entry.id   AF-A0A954K4I3-F1
#
_cell.length_a   1.000
_cell.length_b   1.000
_cell.length_c   1.000
_cell.angle_alpha   90.00
_cell.angle_beta   90.00
_cell.angle_gamma   90.00
#
_symmetry.space_group_name_H-M   'P 1'
#
loop_
_entity.id
_entity.type
_entity.pdbx_description
1 polymer ?
#
loop_
_entity_poly.entity_id
_entity_poly.type
_entity_poly.pdbx_seq_one_letter_code
_entity_poly.pdbx_strand_id
1 'polypeptide(L)' 'EWNRRLKYLRKWGEEYYNGGFDDRALQALKENTNITHLLVKRLGPFKTLKPVYQNQTYKIYELP' A
#
# COMPACT_ATOMS: atom_id res chain seq x y z
N GLU A 1 -12.99 -8.88 12.81
CA GLU A 1 -12.45 -8.72 11.44
C GLU A 1 -11.64 -7.42 11.27
N TRP A 2 -12.23 -6.25 11.50
CA TRP A 2 -11.58 -4.93 11.37
C TRP A 2 -10.26 -4.77 12.17
N ASN A 3 -10.27 -5.12 13.46
CA ASN A 3 -9.05 -5.04 14.30
C ASN A 3 -7.90 -5.93 13.80
N ARG A 4 -8.22 -7.07 13.16
CA ARG A 4 -7.20 -7.96 12.59
C ARG A 4 -6.54 -7.32 11.36
N ARG A 5 -7.33 -6.66 10.51
CA ARG A 5 -6.83 -5.90 9.36
C ARG A 5 -5.95 -4.73 9.79
N LEU A 6 -6.36 -3.96 10.79
CA LEU A 6 -5.56 -2.86 11.34
C LEU A 6 -4.21 -3.34 11.91
N LYS A 7 -4.21 -4.46 12.64
CA LYS A 7 -2.97 -5.03 13.19
C LYS A 7 -2.03 -5.51 12.08
N TYR A 8 -2.56 -6.11 11.01
CA TYR A 8 -1.78 -6.49 9.83
C TYR A 8 -1.20 -5.27 9.13
N LEU A 9 -2.01 -4.26 8.83
CA LEU A 9 -1.58 -3.02 8.16
C LEU A 9 -0.45 -2.32 8.91
N ARG A 10 -0.51 -2.29 10.24
CA ARG A 10 0.55 -1.68 11.05
C ARG A 10 1.86 -2.44 10.92
N LYS A 11 1.83 -3.77 11.07
CA LYS A 11 3.02 -4.63 10.94
C LYS A 11 3.61 -4.58 9.52
N TRP A 12 2.74 -4.66 8.52
CA TRP A 12 3.10 -4.52 7.11
C TRP A 12 3.72 -3.15 6.81
N GLY A 13 3.15 -2.06 7.34
CA GLY A 13 3.76 -0.74 7.22
C GLY A 13 5.15 -0.67 7.82
N GLU A 14 5.34 -1.20 9.04
CA GLU A 14 6.62 -1.23 9.76
C GLU A 14 7.71 -2.04 9.02
N GLU A 15 7.36 -3.20 8.46
CA GLU A 15 8.30 -4.10 7.79
C GLU A 15 8.88 -3.51 6.48
N TYR A 16 8.06 -2.77 5.74
CA TYR A 16 8.43 -2.29 4.39
C TYR A 16 8.77 -0.78 4.34
N TYR A 17 8.62 -0.04 5.45
CA TYR A 17 8.86 1.42 5.50
C TYR A 17 10.27 1.82 5.05
N ASN A 18 11.29 1.00 5.36
CA ASN A 18 12.69 1.32 5.04
C ASN A 18 13.17 0.74 3.69
N GLY A 19 12.49 -0.29 3.17
CA GLY A 19 12.89 -0.99 1.94
C GLY A 19 12.14 -0.58 0.68
N GLY A 20 11.02 0.14 0.85
CA GLY A 20 10.02 0.32 -0.20
C GLY A 20 9.10 -0.89 -0.29
N PHE A 21 7.85 -0.65 -0.72
CA PHE A 21 6.90 -1.73 -0.94
C PHE A 21 7.14 -2.30 -2.35
N ASP A 22 7.68 -3.52 -2.41
CA ASP A 22 7.84 -4.26 -3.66
C ASP A 22 6.51 -4.92 -4.09
N ASP A 23 6.46 -5.44 -5.32
CA ASP A 23 5.24 -6.03 -5.87
C ASP A 23 4.74 -7.23 -5.04
N ARG A 24 5.64 -7.93 -4.32
CA ARG A 24 5.28 -9.04 -3.40
C ARG A 24 4.56 -8.53 -2.16
N ALA A 25 5.02 -7.43 -1.56
CA ALA A 25 4.36 -6.80 -0.42
C ALA A 25 2.93 -6.36 -0.77
N LEU A 26 2.76 -5.82 -1.98
CA LEU A 26 1.49 -5.34 -2.51
C LEU A 26 0.50 -6.49 -2.77
N GLN A 27 0.99 -7.59 -3.33
CA GLN A 27 0.19 -8.79 -3.54
C GLN A 27 -0.25 -9.41 -2.20
N ALA A 28 0.67 -9.55 -1.25
CA ALA A 28 0.35 -10.05 0.09
C ALA A 28 -0.69 -9.18 0.79
N LEU A 29 -0.63 -7.85 0.62
CA LEU A 29 -1.62 -6.94 1.18
C LEU A 29 -3.02 -7.22 0.63
N LYS A 30 -3.17 -7.37 -0.69
CA LYS A 30 -4.45 -7.67 -1.35
C LYS A 30 -5.03 -8.99 -0.86
N GLU A 31 -4.22 -10.06 -0.84
CA GLU A 31 -4.63 -11.40 -0.40
C GLU A 31 -5.05 -11.44 1.08
N ASN A 32 -4.36 -10.70 1.96
CA ASN A 32 -4.62 -10.75 3.40
C ASN A 32 -5.73 -9.80 3.86
N THR A 33 -6.04 -8.75 3.09
CA THR A 33 -6.94 -7.68 3.53
C THR A 33 -8.11 -7.42 2.60
N ASN A 34 -8.10 -7.96 1.37
CA ASN A 34 -8.99 -7.61 0.27
C ASN A 34 -8.97 -6.12 -0.11
N ILE A 35 -7.95 -5.37 0.33
CA ILE A 35 -7.75 -3.99 -0.13
C ILE A 35 -7.35 -4.03 -1.59
N THR A 36 -7.98 -3.20 -2.41
CA THR A 36 -7.71 -3.09 -3.85
C THR A 36 -7.01 -1.79 -4.23
N HIS A 37 -7.13 -0.75 -3.39
CA HIS A 37 -6.60 0.57 -3.65
C HIS A 37 -5.83 1.11 -2.46
N LEU A 38 -4.72 1.77 -2.73
CA LEU A 38 -3.89 2.45 -1.74
C LEU A 38 -3.89 3.96 -1.97
N LEU A 39 -4.34 4.71 -0.96
CA LEU A 39 -4.19 6.15 -0.89
C LEU A 39 -2.90 6.48 -0.12
N VAL A 40 -1.97 7.17 -0.75
CA VAL A 40 -0.73 7.62 -0.09
C VAL A 40 -0.42 9.09 -0.39
N LYS A 41 0.36 9.70 0.50
CA LYS A 41 0.89 11.05 0.29
C LYS A 41 1.90 11.04 -0.87
N ARG A 42 2.06 12.16 -1.59
CA ARG A 42 2.81 12.30 -2.86
C ARG A 42 4.21 11.66 -2.93
N LEU A 43 4.90 11.53 -1.79
CA LEU A 43 6.21 10.87 -1.62
C LEU A 43 6.12 9.35 -1.37
N GLY A 44 4.96 8.74 -1.59
CA GLY A 44 4.75 7.30 -1.36
C GLY A 44 5.82 6.46 -2.06
N PRO A 45 6.33 5.39 -1.42
CA PRO A 45 7.57 4.73 -1.80
C PRO A 45 7.40 3.71 -2.94
N PHE A 46 6.25 3.69 -3.62
CA PHE A 46 5.99 2.81 -4.75
C PHE A 46 6.68 3.36 -5.99
N LYS A 47 7.79 2.71 -6.38
CA LYS A 47 8.53 3.05 -7.61
C LYS A 47 8.02 2.28 -8.84
N THR A 48 7.39 1.13 -8.63
CA THR A 48 6.97 0.20 -9.69
C THR A 48 5.53 0.43 -10.15
N LEU A 49 4.63 0.86 -9.25
CA LEU A 49 3.24 1.13 -9.60
C LEU A 49 3.05 2.51 -10.23
N LYS A 50 2.24 2.57 -11.29
CA LYS A 50 1.72 3.83 -11.81
C LYS A 50 0.45 4.21 -11.05
N PRO A 51 0.31 5.46 -10.57
CA PRO A 51 -0.91 5.87 -9.88
C PRO A 51 -2.08 5.97 -10.88
N VAL A 52 -3.25 5.48 -10.48
CA VAL A 52 -4.51 5.64 -11.23
C VAL A 52 -5.09 7.05 -11.05
N TYR A 53 -4.73 7.73 -9.97
CA TYR A 53 -5.04 9.13 -9.72
C TYR A 53 -3.89 9.81 -8.97
N GLN A 54 -3.61 11.06 -9.31
CA GLN A 54 -2.66 11.88 -8.56
C GLN A 54 -3.11 13.35 -8.49
N ASN A 55 -2.85 13.97 -7.35
CA ASN A 55 -2.92 15.42 -7.19
C ASN A 55 -1.69 15.93 -6.44
N GLN A 56 -1.69 17.21 -6.04
CA GLN A 56 -0.54 17.83 -5.38
C GLN A 56 -0.18 17.18 -4.03
N THR A 57 -1.12 16.50 -3.39
CA THR A 57 -0.98 15.97 -2.02
C THR A 57 -0.97 14.44 -1.98
N TYR A 58 -1.77 13.79 -2.85
CA TYR A 58 -2.08 12.38 -2.79
C TYR A 58 -1.87 11.67 -4.12
N LYS A 59 -1.59 10.37 -4.03
CA LYS A 59 -1.59 9.41 -5.14
C LYS A 59 -2.45 8.21 -4.73
N ILE A 60 -3.24 7.71 -5.68
CA ILE A 60 -4.00 6.47 -5.55
C ILE A 60 -3.36 5.45 -6.47
N TYR A 61 -3.05 4.29 -5.91
CA TYR A 61 -2.54 3.14 -6.65
C TYR A 61 -3.56 2.01 -6.59
N GLU A 62 -3.78 1.36 -7.72
CA GLU A 62 -4.49 0.09 -7.77
C GLU A 62 -3.49 -1.05 -7.53
N LEU A 63 -3.87 -2.02 -6.69
CA LEU A 63 -3.04 -3.18 -6.41
C LEU A 63 -3.20 -4.24 -7.51
N PRO A 64 -2.09 -4.82 -8.02
CA PRO A 64 -2.13 -5.86 -9.05
C PRO A 64 -2.99 -7.06 -8.62
#